data_AF-A0A9D7UTW8-F1
#
_entry.id   AF-A0A9D7UTW8-F1
#
_cell.length_a   1.000
_cell.length_b   1.000
_cell.length_c   1.000
_cell.angle_alpha   90.00
_cell.angle_beta   90.00
_cell.angle_gamma   90.00
#
_symmetry.space_group_name_H-M   'P 1'
#
loop_
_entity.id
_entity.type
_entity.pdbx_description
1 polymer ?
#
loop_
_entity_poly.entity_id
_entity_poly.type
_entity_poly.pdbx_seq_one_letter_code
_entity_poly.pdbx_strand_id
1 'polypeptide(L)' 'MISAKGRFDHALTALGPDLADIAWRVICAGESMPTAEREMSWPVRSGKLVLRIALDRLAGFYRLPG' A
#
# COMPACT_ATOMS: atom_id res chain seq x y z
N MET A 1 -8.33 -17.28 -11.82
CA MET A 1 -8.00 -16.51 -10.58
C MET A 1 -6.57 -15.95 -10.55
N ILE A 2 -5.78 -16.06 -11.64
CA ILE A 2 -4.38 -15.58 -11.70
C ILE A 2 -4.26 -14.09 -12.08
N SER A 3 -5.26 -13.52 -12.77
CA SER A 3 -5.18 -12.13 -13.26
C SER A 3 -5.30 -11.06 -12.17
N ALA A 4 -5.92 -11.34 -11.02
CA ALA A 4 -6.02 -10.36 -9.93
C ALA A 4 -4.68 -10.20 -9.20
N LYS A 5 -4.02 -11.31 -8.89
CA LYS A 5 -2.70 -11.33 -8.26
C LYS A 5 -1.64 -10.69 -9.15
N GLY A 6 -1.59 -11.03 -10.44
CA GLY A 6 -0.62 -10.43 -11.35
C GLY A 6 -0.77 -8.91 -11.50
N ARG A 7 -2.01 -8.39 -11.58
CA ARG A 7 -2.24 -6.93 -11.60
C ARG A 7 -1.76 -6.26 -10.31
N PHE A 8 -1.98 -6.92 -9.18
CA PHE A 8 -1.55 -6.43 -7.88
C PHE A 8 -0.02 -6.44 -7.74
N ASP A 9 0.67 -7.48 -8.21
CA ASP A 9 2.14 -7.56 -8.20
C ASP A 9 2.77 -6.45 -9.07
N HIS A 10 2.17 -6.15 -10.24
CA HIS A 10 2.59 -5.01 -11.07
C HIS A 10 2.34 -3.66 -10.37
N ALA A 11 1.23 -3.53 -9.65
CA ALA A 11 0.92 -2.32 -8.90
C ALA A 11 1.89 -2.11 -7.72
N LEU A 12 2.24 -3.18 -6.99
CA LEU A 12 3.27 -3.15 -5.95
C LEU A 12 4.65 -2.78 -6.52
N THR A 13 5.00 -3.31 -7.70
CA THR A 13 6.24 -2.94 -8.40
C THR A 13 6.28 -1.45 -8.71
N ALA A 14 5.15 -0.87 -9.14
CA ALA A 14 5.04 0.56 -9.42
C ALA A 14 5.11 1.45 -8.15
N LEU A 15 4.75 0.91 -6.99
CA LEU A 15 4.83 1.63 -5.71
C LEU A 15 6.27 1.75 -5.19
N GLY A 16 7.11 0.75 -5.45
CA GLY A 16 8.43 0.61 -4.84
C GLY A 16 8.38 -0.03 -3.44
N PRO A 17 9.50 -0.54 -2.93
CA PRO A 17 9.55 -1.45 -1.77
C PRO A 17 8.89 -0.89 -0.51
N ASP A 18 9.13 0.38 -0.18
CA ASP A 18 8.62 0.97 1.07
C ASP A 18 7.10 1.16 1.04
N LEU A 19 6.56 1.65 -0.09
CA LEU A 19 5.12 1.89 -0.24
C LEU A 19 4.35 0.60 -0.52
N ALA A 20 4.98 -0.36 -1.17
CA ALA A 20 4.42 -1.68 -1.43
C ALA A 20 4.16 -2.42 -0.11
N ASP A 21 5.07 -2.34 0.85
CA ASP A 21 4.96 -3.05 2.12
C ASP A 21 3.78 -2.53 2.97
N ILE A 22 3.66 -1.21 3.15
CA ILE A 22 2.50 -0.63 3.88
C ILE A 22 1.17 -0.91 3.16
N ALA A 23 1.14 -0.86 1.82
CA ALA A 23 -0.06 -1.16 1.05
C ALA A 23 -0.47 -2.62 1.21
N TRP A 24 0.48 -3.55 1.13
CA TRP A 24 0.23 -4.98 1.35
C TRP A 24 -0.34 -5.26 2.73
N ARG A 25 0.30 -4.71 3.77
CA ARG A 25 -0.06 -4.97 5.17
C ARG A 25 -1.44 -4.45 5.53
N VAL A 26 -1.80 -3.26 5.06
CA VAL A 26 -3.12 -2.68 5.36
C VAL A 26 -4.22 -3.26 4.46
N ILE A 27 -3.98 -3.38 3.15
CA ILE A 27 -5.04 -3.75 2.17
C ILE A 27 -5.25 -5.27 2.13
N CYS A 28 -4.17 -6.05 2.14
CA CYS A 28 -4.23 -7.49 1.96
C CYS A 28 -4.12 -8.26 3.27
N ALA A 29 -3.23 -7.86 4.18
CA ALA A 29 -3.12 -8.50 5.49
C ALA A 29 -4.17 -7.98 6.51
N GLY A 30 -4.84 -6.86 6.20
CA GLY A 30 -5.91 -6.31 7.04
C GLY A 30 -5.41 -5.72 8.36
N GLU A 31 -4.15 -5.34 8.43
CA GLU A 31 -3.58 -4.78 9.65
C GLU A 31 -4.12 -3.37 9.97
N SER A 32 -4.24 -3.10 11.27
CA SER A 32 -4.52 -1.74 11.74
C SER A 32 -3.30 -0.83 11.53
N MET A 33 -3.54 0.47 11.31
CA MET A 33 -2.46 1.44 11.12
C MET A 33 -1.42 1.44 12.26
N PRO A 34 -1.80 1.42 13.55
CA PRO A 34 -0.82 1.36 14.64
C PRO A 34 0.01 0.06 14.65
N THR A 35 -0.53 -1.05 14.14
CA THR A 35 0.21 -2.30 13.96
C THR A 35 1.24 -2.17 12.85
N ALA A 36 0.81 -1.66 11.70
CA ALA A 36 1.70 -1.45 10.57
C ALA A 36 2.85 -0.48 10.94
N GLU A 37 2.54 0.64 11.60
CA GLU A 37 3.54 1.61 12.06
C GLU A 37 4.59 0.98 12.98
N ARG A 38 4.17 0.17 13.96
CA ARG A 38 5.09 -0.47 14.91
C ARG A 38 6.08 -1.40 14.21
N GLU A 39 5.57 -2.25 13.35
CA GLU A 39 6.35 -3.28 12.66
C GLU A 39 7.24 -2.69 11.55
N MET A 40 6.84 -1.56 10.95
CA MET A 40 7.71 -0.78 10.05
C MET A 40 8.69 0.13 10.79
N SER A 41 8.71 0.09 12.13
CA SER A 41 9.50 1.00 12.98
C SER A 41 9.24 2.49 12.68
N TRP A 42 8.01 2.84 12.32
CA TRP A 42 7.60 4.20 12.02
C TRP A 42 7.08 4.94 13.27
N PRO A 43 7.22 6.28 13.32
CA PRO A 43 6.59 7.09 14.35
C PRO A 43 5.06 7.01 14.28
N VAL A 44 4.42 7.08 15.46
CA VAL A 44 2.96 7.06 15.60
C VAL A 44 2.31 8.17 14.76
N ARG A 45 1.25 7.82 14.01
CA ARG A 45 0.49 8.67 13.06
C ARG A 45 1.18 8.97 11.71
N SER A 46 2.33 8.37 11.41
CA SER A 46 2.99 8.53 10.11
C SER A 46 2.29 7.72 9.01
N GLY A 47 1.76 6.55 9.36
CA GLY A 47 1.30 5.55 8.40
C GLY A 47 0.11 6.01 7.58
N LYS A 48 -0.78 6.86 8.12
CA LYS A 48 -1.93 7.38 7.36
C LYS A 48 -1.51 8.24 6.17
N LEU A 49 -0.50 9.09 6.35
CA LEU A 49 0.01 9.95 5.27
C LEU A 49 0.69 9.09 4.20
N VAL A 50 1.53 8.14 4.62
CA VAL A 50 2.27 7.27 3.69
C VAL A 50 1.32 6.35 2.93
N LEU A 51 0.32 5.77 3.61
CA LEU A 51 -0.72 4.97 2.96
C LEU A 51 -1.51 5.79 1.94
N ARG A 52 -1.84 7.06 2.25
CA ARG A 52 -2.48 7.94 1.26
C ARG A 52 -1.63 8.10 0.01
N ILE A 53 -0.33 8.36 0.16
CA ILE A 53 0.60 8.47 -0.99
C ILE A 53 0.64 7.16 -1.80
N ALA A 54 0.65 6.01 -1.12
CA ALA A 54 0.58 4.71 -1.79
C ALA A 54 -0.73 4.55 -2.57
N LEU A 55 -1.88 4.88 -1.97
CA LEU A 55 -3.19 4.81 -2.63
C LEU A 55 -3.29 5.77 -3.82
N ASP A 56 -2.75 6.98 -3.71
CA ASP A 56 -2.73 7.96 -4.83
C ASP A 56 -1.91 7.41 -6.01
N ARG A 57 -0.77 6.79 -5.75
CA ARG A 57 0.04 6.12 -6.79
C ARG A 57 -0.70 4.93 -7.41
N LEU A 58 -1.40 4.14 -6.59
CA LEU A 58 -2.25 3.04 -7.09
C LEU A 58 -3.39 3.58 -7.98
N ALA A 59 -4.03 4.67 -7.58
CA ALA A 59 -5.07 5.32 -8.38
C ALA A 59 -4.52 5.77 -9.74
N GLY A 60 -3.32 6.36 -9.76
CA GLY A 60 -2.60 6.69 -11.00
C GLY A 60 -2.29 5.46 -11.85
N PHE A 61 -1.80 4.37 -11.23
CA PHE A 61 -1.50 3.11 -11.93
C PHE A 61 -2.73 2.48 -12.57
N TYR A 62 -3.85 2.44 -11.83
CA TYR A 62 -5.11 1.88 -12.31
C TYR A 62 -5.92 2.85 -13.19
N ARG A 63 -5.46 4.10 -13.37
CA ARG A 63 -6.18 5.18 -14.06
C ARG A 63 -7.61 5.33 -13.53
N LEU A 64 -7.74 5.29 -12.20
CA LEU A 64 -9.04 5.51 -11.56
C LEU A 64 -9.46 6.97 -11.76
N PRO A 65 -10.74 7.23 -12.09
CA PRO A 65 -11.25 8.59 -12.06
C PRO A 65 -11.22 9.11 -10.62
N GLY A 66 -10.75 10.36 -10.47
CA GLY A 66 -10.72 11.08 -9.20
C GLY A 66 -12.05 11.76 -8.87
#